data_AF-A0AA37AC08-F1
#
_entry.id   AF-A0AA37AC08-F1
#
_cell.length_a   1.000
_cell.length_b   1.000
_cell.length_c   1.000
_cell.angle_alpha   90.00
_cell.angle_beta   90.00
_cell.angle_gamma   90.00
#
_symmetry.space_group_name_H-M   'P 1'
#
loop_
_entity.id
_entity.type
_entity.pdbx_description
1 polymer ?
#
loop_
_entity_poly.entity_id
_entity_poly.type
_entity_poly.pdbx_seq_one_letter_code
_entity_poly.pdbx_strand_id
1 'polypeptide(L)'
;MRLPEPKKLPSGNWRIQVLVDGKRVGRTFPTKEEAEYWAAGLKTKIMEENRSPWKMTVGAAVDRYIESKSSILSPSTVLGYKRTKKRMEDIIGVQLNDLTQEKIQRWVNQLAKDHSPKTVANAHGLLSAVLKEYRPSVTLRTTLPSKVKAEIQIPSEIRAILKGCRGTKYELPIMLAV
;
A
#
# COMPACT_ATOMS: atom_id res chain seq x y z
N MET A 1 0.39 -15.67 -17.14
CA MET A 1 1.01 -16.89 -16.59
C MET A 1 0.21 -18.11 -17.07
N ARG A 2 0.83 -18.98 -17.87
CA ARG A 2 0.21 -20.13 -18.56
C ARG A 2 0.01 -21.29 -17.57
N LEU A 3 -1.11 -22.02 -17.64
CA LEU A 3 -1.34 -23.19 -16.79
C LEU A 3 -0.34 -24.31 -17.17
N PRO A 4 0.16 -25.09 -16.19
CA PRO A 4 1.01 -26.25 -16.49
C PRO A 4 0.20 -27.32 -17.22
N GLU A 5 0.81 -27.97 -18.23
CA GLU A 5 0.14 -29.03 -18.99
C GLU A 5 0.15 -30.37 -18.21
N PRO A 6 -0.97 -31.12 -18.18
CA PRO A 6 -1.02 -32.44 -17.56
C PRO A 6 -0.14 -33.46 -18.29
N LYS A 7 0.56 -34.33 -17.55
CA LYS A 7 1.43 -35.39 -18.08
C LYS A 7 0.79 -36.78 -17.90
N LYS A 8 0.70 -37.58 -18.96
CA LYS A 8 0.20 -38.96 -18.92
C LYS A 8 1.21 -39.91 -18.25
N LEU A 9 0.72 -40.76 -17.34
CA LEU A 9 1.49 -41.78 -16.62
C LEU A 9 1.40 -43.14 -17.33
N PRO A 10 2.34 -44.08 -17.06
CA PRO A 10 2.28 -45.44 -17.60
C PRO A 10 0.98 -46.20 -17.24
N SER A 11 0.31 -45.79 -16.17
CA SER A 11 -0.99 -46.35 -15.73
C SER A 11 -2.20 -45.83 -16.52
N GLY A 12 -2.01 -45.00 -17.54
CA GLY A 12 -3.09 -44.39 -18.33
C GLY A 12 -3.66 -43.08 -17.76
N ASN A 13 -3.44 -42.81 -16.47
CA ASN A 13 -3.90 -41.61 -15.77
C ASN A 13 -3.03 -40.37 -16.07
N TRP A 14 -3.59 -39.17 -15.87
CA TRP A 14 -2.98 -37.87 -16.10
C TRP A 14 -2.62 -37.18 -14.79
N ARG A 15 -1.37 -36.72 -14.65
CA ARG A 15 -0.90 -35.98 -13.47
C ARG A 15 -0.63 -34.52 -13.81
N ILE A 16 -1.14 -33.61 -13.00
CA ILE A 16 -0.85 -32.18 -13.07
C ILE A 16 -0.26 -31.69 -11.74
N GLN A 17 0.70 -30.77 -11.81
CA GLN A 17 1.31 -30.12 -10.64
C GLN A 17 1.20 -28.62 -10.78
N VAL A 18 0.64 -27.96 -9.77
CA VAL A 18 0.53 -26.50 -9.70
C VAL A 18 1.37 -26.01 -8.52
N LEU A 19 2.11 -24.92 -8.73
CA LEU A 19 2.85 -24.25 -7.67
C LEU A 19 1.92 -23.29 -6.93
N VAL A 20 1.68 -23.55 -5.65
CA VAL A 20 0.78 -22.80 -4.77
C VAL A 20 1.56 -22.40 -3.52
N ASP A 21 1.71 -21.11 -3.25
CA ASP A 21 2.44 -20.58 -2.08
C ASP A 21 3.83 -21.21 -1.86
N GLY A 22 4.58 -21.40 -2.95
CA GLY A 22 5.93 -21.99 -2.93
C GLY A 22 5.95 -23.52 -2.75
N LYS A 23 4.80 -24.17 -2.56
CA LYS A 23 4.67 -25.64 -2.48
C LYS A 23 4.07 -26.21 -3.78
N ARG A 24 4.62 -27.32 -4.26
CA ARG A 24 4.07 -28.03 -5.43
C ARG A 24 2.95 -28.95 -4.98
N VAL A 25 1.71 -28.61 -5.32
CA VAL A 25 0.54 -29.46 -5.08
C VAL A 25 0.18 -30.14 -6.39
N GLY A 26 0.14 -31.47 -6.39
CA GLY A 26 -0.17 -32.24 -7.59
C GLY A 26 -1.15 -33.37 -7.33
N ARG A 27 -2.03 -33.62 -8.29
CA ARG A 27 -3.02 -34.69 -8.25
C ARG A 27 -3.07 -35.42 -9.59
N THR A 28 -3.52 -36.67 -9.53
CA THR A 28 -3.63 -37.58 -10.67
C THR A 28 -5.10 -37.84 -10.95
N PHE A 29 -5.50 -37.81 -12.23
CA PHE A 29 -6.87 -37.94 -12.71
C PHE A 29 -6.96 -38.96 -13.85
N PRO A 30 -8.10 -39.62 -14.06
CA PRO A 30 -8.32 -40.50 -15.20
C PRO A 30 -8.23 -39.80 -16.57
N THR A 31 -8.67 -38.55 -16.69
CA THR A 31 -8.72 -37.81 -17.96
C THR A 31 -7.87 -36.53 -17.95
N LYS A 32 -7.46 -36.07 -19.14
CA LYS A 32 -6.71 -34.82 -19.31
C LYS A 32 -7.57 -33.61 -18.92
N GLU A 33 -8.84 -33.60 -19.31
CA GLU A 33 -9.78 -32.51 -19.04
C GLU A 33 -10.04 -32.32 -17.54
N GLU A 34 -10.20 -33.40 -16.78
CA GLU A 34 -10.37 -33.32 -15.32
C GLU A 34 -9.14 -32.73 -14.63
N ALA A 35 -7.94 -33.08 -15.12
CA ALA A 35 -6.70 -32.52 -14.59
C ALA A 35 -6.59 -31.00 -14.87
N GLU A 36 -6.95 -30.56 -16.07
CA GLU A 36 -6.97 -29.14 -16.43
C GLU A 36 -8.05 -28.37 -15.65
N TYR A 37 -9.25 -28.92 -15.53
CA TYR A 37 -10.34 -28.33 -14.76
C TYR A 37 -9.97 -28.17 -13.28
N TRP A 38 -9.35 -29.18 -12.68
CA TRP A 38 -8.87 -29.10 -11.30
C TRP A 38 -7.78 -28.04 -11.12
N ALA A 39 -6.83 -27.94 -12.05
CA ALA A 39 -5.78 -26.92 -12.00
C ALA A 39 -6.34 -25.50 -12.19
N ALA A 40 -7.30 -25.32 -13.08
CA ALA A 40 -8.03 -24.06 -13.25
C ALA A 40 -8.84 -23.70 -12.00
N GLY A 41 -9.57 -24.66 -11.43
CA GLY A 41 -10.35 -24.51 -10.20
C GLY A 41 -9.48 -24.13 -9.00
N LEU A 42 -8.31 -24.75 -8.84
CA LEU A 42 -7.32 -24.38 -7.83
C LEU A 42 -6.86 -22.94 -8.00
N LYS A 43 -6.54 -22.52 -9.23
CA LYS A 43 -6.12 -21.14 -9.52
C LYS A 43 -7.22 -20.14 -9.17
N THR A 44 -8.47 -20.42 -9.54
CA THR A 44 -9.62 -19.58 -9.19
C THR A 44 -9.83 -19.53 -7.69
N LYS A 45 -9.76 -20.67 -7.00
CA LYS A 45 -9.93 -20.76 -5.55
C LYS A 45 -8.82 -20.06 -4.78
N ILE A 46 -7.57 -20.12 -5.23
CA ILE A 46 -6.45 -19.34 -4.67
C ILE A 46 -6.67 -17.85 -4.92
N MET A 47 -7.17 -17.47 -6.10
CA MET A 47 -7.50 -16.09 -6.41
C MET A 47 -8.67 -15.58 -5.56
N GLU A 48 -9.63 -16.43 -5.22
CA GLU A 48 -10.75 -16.14 -4.32
C GLU A 48 -10.37 -16.16 -2.84
N GLU A 49 -9.51 -17.08 -2.39
CA GLU A 49 -8.96 -17.08 -1.04
C GLU A 49 -8.07 -15.87 -0.78
N ASN A 50 -7.29 -15.43 -1.79
CA ASN A 50 -6.57 -14.16 -1.76
C ASN A 50 -7.51 -12.94 -1.83
N ARG A 51 -8.76 -13.11 -2.29
CA ARG A 51 -9.81 -12.07 -2.20
C ARG A 51 -10.45 -12.03 -0.83
N SER A 52 -10.32 -13.08 -0.01
CA SER A 52 -10.78 -13.06 1.38
C SER A 52 -9.98 -11.98 2.13
N PRO A 53 -10.63 -10.93 2.68
CA PRO A 53 -9.96 -9.83 3.38
C PRO A 53 -9.02 -10.30 4.51
N TRP A 54 -9.27 -11.52 5.01
CA TRP A 54 -8.62 -12.13 6.15
C TRP A 54 -7.16 -12.55 5.92
N LYS A 55 -6.78 -12.96 4.70
CA LYS A 55 -5.39 -13.39 4.38
C LYS A 55 -4.57 -12.32 3.64
N MET A 56 -5.20 -11.19 3.31
CA MET A 56 -4.55 -10.12 2.57
C MET A 56 -3.52 -9.40 3.45
N THR A 57 -2.35 -9.07 2.90
CA THR A 57 -1.36 -8.25 3.61
C THR A 57 -1.72 -6.77 3.57
N VAL A 58 -1.19 -5.98 4.50
CA VAL A 58 -1.35 -4.51 4.47
C VAL A 58 -0.88 -3.94 3.13
N GLY A 59 0.24 -4.43 2.60
CA GLY A 59 0.77 -3.97 1.32
C GLY A 59 -0.19 -4.21 0.16
N ALA A 60 -0.75 -5.42 0.08
CA ALA A 60 -1.73 -5.78 -0.95
C ALA A 60 -3.05 -4.99 -0.80
N ALA A 61 -3.49 -4.76 0.44
CA ALA A 61 -4.67 -3.97 0.74
C ALA A 61 -4.50 -2.50 0.33
N VAL A 62 -3.32 -1.91 0.57
CA VAL A 62 -2.98 -0.56 0.12
C VAL A 62 -2.97 -0.48 -1.41
N ASP A 63 -2.40 -1.46 -2.10
CA ASP A 63 -2.38 -1.46 -3.58
C ASP A 63 -3.79 -1.52 -4.16
N ARG A 64 -4.63 -2.43 -3.66
CA ARG A 64 -6.01 -2.55 -4.10
C ARG A 64 -6.83 -1.30 -3.75
N TYR A 65 -6.58 -0.67 -2.61
CA TYR A 65 -7.19 0.61 -2.24
C TYR A 65 -6.83 1.74 -3.21
N ILE A 66 -5.56 1.82 -3.63
CA ILE A 66 -5.11 2.83 -4.61
C ILE A 66 -5.75 2.55 -5.97
N GLU A 67 -5.79 1.29 -6.40
CA GLU A 67 -6.37 0.85 -7.68
C GLU A 67 -7.88 1.10 -7.74
N SER A 68 -8.62 0.81 -6.66
CA SER A 68 -10.08 1.02 -6.61
C SER A 68 -10.48 2.50 -6.68
N LYS A 69 -9.56 3.41 -6.40
CA LYS A 69 -9.78 4.87 -6.39
C LYS A 69 -8.99 5.62 -7.46
N SER A 70 -8.20 4.94 -8.30
CA SER A 70 -7.25 5.61 -9.21
C SER A 70 -7.91 6.46 -10.30
N SER A 71 -9.17 6.18 -10.65
CA SER A 71 -9.97 6.98 -11.59
C SER A 71 -10.56 8.25 -10.96
N ILE A 72 -10.63 8.31 -9.63
CA ILE A 72 -11.21 9.43 -8.88
C ILE A 72 -10.11 10.31 -8.29
N LEU A 73 -9.02 9.71 -7.83
CA LEU A 73 -7.91 10.42 -7.21
C LEU A 73 -7.05 11.12 -8.25
N SER A 74 -6.58 12.33 -7.92
CA SER A 74 -5.62 13.03 -8.76
C SER A 74 -4.32 12.21 -8.91
N PRO A 75 -3.59 12.35 -10.03
CA PRO A 75 -2.30 11.68 -10.22
C PRO A 75 -1.30 11.99 -9.10
N SER A 76 -1.32 13.21 -8.57
CA SER A 76 -0.49 13.64 -7.43
C SER A 76 -0.84 12.89 -6.13
N THR A 77 -2.13 12.59 -5.91
CA THR A 77 -2.58 11.84 -4.74
C THR A 77 -2.16 10.38 -4.85
N VAL A 78 -2.34 9.76 -6.01
CA VAL A 78 -1.87 8.38 -6.28
C VAL A 78 -0.36 8.27 -6.06
N LEU A 79 0.41 9.23 -6.58
CA LEU A 79 1.86 9.28 -6.35
C LEU A 79 2.19 9.45 -4.87
N GLY A 80 1.44 10.30 -4.17
CA GLY A 80 1.54 10.49 -2.72
C GLY A 80 1.34 9.19 -1.95
N TYR A 81 0.28 8.43 -2.25
CA TYR A 81 0.02 7.14 -1.61
C TYR A 81 1.09 6.10 -1.93
N LYS A 82 1.56 6.01 -3.17
CA LYS A 82 2.69 5.13 -3.53
C LYS A 82 3.95 5.48 -2.75
N ARG A 83 4.26 6.76 -2.55
CA ARG A 83 5.39 7.22 -1.72
C ARG A 83 5.18 6.89 -0.25
N THR A 84 3.98 7.09 0.28
CA THR A 84 3.62 6.74 1.66
C THR A 84 3.76 5.24 1.90
N LYS A 85 3.27 4.39 0.97
CA LYS A 85 3.40 2.93 1.05
C LYS A 85 4.86 2.48 1.19
N LYS A 86 5.79 3.11 0.47
CA LYS A 86 7.23 2.81 0.59
C LYS A 86 7.78 3.03 2.01
N ARG A 87 7.19 3.96 2.77
CA ARG A 87 7.56 4.24 4.17
C ARG A 87 6.86 3.30 5.17
N MET A 88 5.98 2.43 4.71
CA MET A 88 5.26 1.45 5.52
C MET A 88 5.94 0.07 5.49
N GLU A 89 7.22 -0.01 5.12
CA GLU A 89 7.92 -1.27 4.87
C GLU A 89 7.87 -2.26 6.04
N ASP A 90 7.90 -1.77 7.28
CA ASP A 90 7.82 -2.59 8.49
C ASP A 90 6.46 -3.26 8.71
N ILE A 91 5.39 -2.75 8.07
CA ILE A 91 4.02 -3.22 8.28
C ILE A 91 3.37 -3.82 7.03
N ILE A 92 3.89 -3.56 5.81
CA ILE A 92 3.29 -4.06 4.56
C ILE A 92 3.19 -5.59 4.49
N GLY A 93 4.09 -6.33 5.15
CA GLY A 93 4.10 -7.79 5.17
C GLY A 93 3.11 -8.41 6.15
N VAL A 94 2.56 -7.63 7.09
CA VAL A 94 1.63 -8.13 8.11
C VAL A 94 0.27 -8.42 7.47
N GLN A 95 -0.33 -9.56 7.80
CA GLN A 95 -1.69 -9.86 7.37
C GLN A 95 -2.69 -8.92 8.04
N LEU A 96 -3.73 -8.52 7.32
CA LEU A 96 -4.77 -7.66 7.85
C LEU A 96 -5.40 -8.26 9.12
N ASN A 97 -5.56 -9.59 9.19
CA ASN A 97 -6.12 -10.25 10.37
C ASN A 97 -5.19 -10.17 11.60
N ASP A 98 -3.88 -10.24 11.36
CA ASP A 98 -2.85 -10.26 12.40
C ASP A 98 -2.47 -8.86 12.93
N LEU A 99 -3.09 -7.80 12.39
CA LEU A 99 -2.92 -6.44 12.87
C LEU A 99 -3.60 -6.25 14.22
N THR A 100 -2.78 -6.07 15.24
CA THR A 100 -3.21 -5.69 16.59
C THR A 100 -2.89 -4.21 16.84
N GLN A 101 -3.59 -3.58 17.79
CA GLN A 101 -3.29 -2.19 18.20
C GLN A 101 -1.83 -2.04 18.64
N GLU A 102 -1.29 -3.03 19.34
CA GLU A 102 0.11 -3.08 19.77
C GLU A 102 1.09 -3.08 18.59
N LYS A 103 0.85 -3.89 17.55
CA LYS A 103 1.69 -3.90 16.34
C LYS A 103 1.64 -2.56 15.62
N ILE A 104 0.46 -1.94 15.53
CA ILE A 104 0.31 -0.63 14.89
C ILE A 104 1.02 0.46 15.71
N GLN A 105 0.90 0.43 17.05
CA GLN A 105 1.60 1.39 17.91
C GLN A 105 3.13 1.22 17.82
N ARG A 106 3.63 -0.03 17.80
CA ARG A 106 5.06 -0.31 17.59
C ARG A 106 5.53 0.23 16.24
N TRP A 107 4.79 -0.01 15.18
CA TRP A 107 5.09 0.53 13.85
C TRP A 107 5.11 2.07 13.84
N VAL A 108 4.12 2.73 14.45
CA VAL A 108 4.10 4.20 14.61
C VAL A 108 5.32 4.70 15.38
N ASN A 109 5.70 4.03 16.46
CA ASN A 109 6.87 4.40 17.26
C ASN A 109 8.18 4.27 16.48
N GLN A 110 8.33 3.23 15.65
CA GLN A 110 9.52 3.09 14.79
C GLN A 110 9.53 4.17 13.72
N LEU A 111 8.41 4.39 13.04
CA LEU A 111 8.32 5.40 11.98
C LEU A 111 8.61 6.82 12.52
N ALA A 112 8.21 7.11 13.75
CA ALA A 112 8.44 8.40 14.41
C ALA A 112 9.91 8.68 14.79
N LYS A 113 10.80 7.68 14.77
CA LYS A 113 12.23 7.90 15.03
C LYS A 113 12.90 8.66 13.88
N ASP A 114 12.57 8.29 12.66
CA ASP A 114 13.26 8.77 11.46
C ASP A 114 12.42 9.75 10.62
N HIS A 115 11.17 10.00 11.00
CA HIS A 115 10.25 10.81 10.22
C HIS A 115 9.51 11.87 11.02
N SER A 116 9.21 12.98 10.34
CA SER A 116 8.44 14.09 10.93
C SER A 116 7.03 13.66 11.34
N PRO A 117 6.41 14.32 12.35
CA PRO A 117 5.05 14.01 12.79
C PRO A 117 4.02 14.02 11.67
N LYS A 118 4.18 14.93 10.68
CA LYS A 118 3.33 14.97 9.49
C LYS A 118 3.43 13.70 8.65
N THR A 119 4.64 13.17 8.49
CA THR A 119 4.87 11.94 7.73
C THR A 119 4.25 10.74 8.42
N VAL A 120 4.43 10.63 9.74
CA VAL A 120 3.81 9.57 10.56
C VAL A 120 2.28 9.64 10.47
N ALA A 121 1.71 10.84 10.62
CA ALA A 121 0.27 11.05 10.51
C ALA A 121 -0.28 10.68 9.12
N ASN A 122 0.44 10.98 8.05
CA ASN A 122 0.04 10.62 6.69
C ASN A 122 0.07 9.10 6.45
N ALA A 123 1.11 8.41 6.95
CA ALA A 123 1.19 6.96 6.85
C ALA A 123 0.09 6.27 7.65
N HIS A 124 -0.13 6.72 8.89
CA HIS A 124 -1.22 6.25 9.73
C HIS A 124 -2.59 6.53 9.11
N GLY A 125 -2.78 7.71 8.50
CA GLY A 125 -4.02 8.08 7.80
C GLY A 125 -4.33 7.16 6.62
N LEU A 126 -3.31 6.79 5.82
CA LEU A 126 -3.48 5.81 4.75
C LEU A 126 -3.87 4.43 5.30
N LEU A 127 -3.19 3.94 6.35
CA LEU A 127 -3.55 2.68 6.98
C LEU A 127 -4.99 2.68 7.51
N SER A 128 -5.41 3.79 8.13
CA SER A 128 -6.78 3.97 8.64
C SER A 128 -7.82 3.88 7.53
N ALA A 129 -7.58 4.53 6.39
CA ALA A 129 -8.49 4.48 5.24
C ALA A 129 -8.62 3.05 4.69
N VAL A 130 -7.50 2.33 4.57
CA VAL A 130 -7.47 0.93 4.14
C VAL A 130 -8.21 0.03 5.12
N LEU A 131 -7.96 0.16 6.43
CA LEU A 131 -8.66 -0.64 7.44
C LEU A 131 -10.15 -0.34 7.49
N LYS A 132 -10.59 0.90 7.26
CA LYS A 132 -12.02 1.22 7.18
C LYS A 132 -12.72 0.50 6.02
N GLU A 133 -12.01 0.25 4.92
CA GLU A 133 -12.56 -0.46 3.74
C GLU A 133 -12.55 -1.99 3.93
N TYR A 134 -11.45 -2.56 4.45
CA TYR A 134 -11.29 -4.01 4.54
C TYR A 134 -11.62 -4.62 5.92
N ARG A 135 -11.61 -3.82 6.99
CA ARG A 135 -11.92 -4.21 8.38
C ARG A 135 -12.74 -3.11 9.09
N PRO A 136 -13.97 -2.80 8.64
CA PRO A 136 -14.76 -1.67 9.14
C PRO A 136 -15.09 -1.72 10.63
N SER A 137 -15.06 -2.90 11.25
CA SER A 137 -15.25 -3.09 12.70
C SER A 137 -14.02 -2.77 13.55
N VAL A 138 -12.84 -2.57 12.93
CA VAL A 138 -11.60 -2.26 13.65
C VAL A 138 -11.48 -0.76 13.85
N THR A 139 -11.53 -0.33 15.11
CA THR A 139 -11.25 1.05 15.50
C THR A 139 -9.77 1.19 15.84
N LEU A 140 -9.06 2.12 15.19
CA LEU A 140 -7.68 2.45 15.52
C LEU A 140 -7.62 3.35 16.75
N ARG A 141 -6.89 2.90 17.78
CA ARG A 141 -6.62 3.63 19.03
C ARG A 141 -5.11 3.74 19.20
N THR A 142 -4.52 4.64 18.42
CA THR A 142 -3.07 4.82 18.32
C THR A 142 -2.70 6.24 18.74
N THR A 143 -1.61 6.36 19.50
CA THR A 143 -1.04 7.64 19.89
C THR A 143 -0.03 8.06 18.83
N LEU A 144 -0.26 9.23 18.22
CA LEU A 144 0.61 9.80 17.19
C LEU A 144 1.54 10.87 17.79
N PRO A 145 2.72 11.10 17.19
CA PRO A 145 3.61 12.19 17.61
C PRO A 145 2.93 13.55 17.46
N SER A 146 3.18 14.43 18.42
CA SER A 146 2.64 15.80 18.43
C SER A 146 3.07 16.58 17.19
N LYS A 147 2.15 17.34 16.60
CA LYS A 147 2.47 18.24 15.49
C LYS A 147 3.43 19.32 15.99
N VAL A 148 4.62 19.37 15.40
CA VAL A 148 5.54 20.50 15.58
C VAL A 148 4.96 21.70 14.82
N LYS A 149 4.70 22.81 15.53
CA LYS A 149 4.30 24.06 14.88
C LYS A 149 5.48 24.56 14.06
N ALA A 150 5.25 24.81 12.77
CA ALA A 150 6.24 25.51 11.96
C ALA A 150 6.28 26.96 12.45
N GLU A 151 7.38 27.35 13.05
CA GLU A 151 7.63 28.76 13.35
C GLU A 151 7.94 29.44 12.02
N ILE A 152 7.06 30.34 11.58
CA ILE A 152 7.24 31.08 10.33
C ILE A 152 8.33 32.11 10.60
N GLN A 153 9.56 31.78 10.22
CA GLN A 153 10.65 32.74 10.19
C GLN A 153 10.35 33.75 9.09
N ILE A 154 10.02 34.99 9.47
CA ILE A 154 9.90 36.09 8.51
C ILE A 154 11.32 36.40 8.04
N PRO A 155 11.65 36.24 6.74
CA PRO A 155 13.01 36.47 6.28
C PRO A 155 13.41 37.92 6.52
N SER A 156 14.50 38.15 7.27
CA SER A 156 15.13 39.48 7.37
C SER A 156 15.61 40.00 6.00
N GLU A 157 15.78 39.07 5.06
CA GLU A 157 16.14 39.29 3.66
C GLU A 157 15.06 39.99 2.83
N ILE A 158 13.82 40.13 3.33
CA ILE A 158 12.78 40.91 2.64
C ILE A 158 13.30 42.32 2.31
N ARG A 159 14.05 42.94 3.24
CA ARG A 159 14.69 44.24 2.98
C ARG A 159 15.74 44.20 1.88
N ALA A 160 16.51 43.11 1.77
CA ALA A 160 17.50 42.92 0.72
C ALA A 160 16.83 42.72 -0.64
N ILE A 161 15.75 41.94 -0.69
CA ILE A 161 14.93 41.72 -1.89
C ILE A 161 14.29 43.04 -2.36
N LEU A 162 13.67 43.79 -1.44
CA LEU A 162 13.07 45.11 -1.72
C LEU A 162 14.11 46.13 -2.20
N LYS A 163 15.34 46.08 -1.69
CA LYS A 163 16.43 46.95 -2.13
C LYS A 163 16.97 46.55 -3.51
N GLY A 164 17.09 45.24 -3.77
CA GLY A 164 17.58 44.69 -5.02
C GLY A 164 16.59 44.79 -6.19
N CYS A 165 15.29 44.87 -5.92
CA CYS A 165 14.28 45.00 -6.96
C CYS A 165 14.06 46.44 -7.45
N ARG A 166 14.61 47.47 -6.77
CA ARG A 166 14.45 48.88 -7.16
C ARG A 166 14.99 49.14 -8.57
N GLY A 167 14.19 49.79 -9.41
CA GLY A 167 14.49 50.10 -10.80
C GLY A 167 14.39 48.91 -11.75
N THR A 168 13.99 47.73 -11.27
CA THR A 168 13.77 46.56 -12.13
C THR A 168 12.29 46.47 -12.54
N LYS A 169 12.01 45.78 -13.65
CA LYS A 169 10.63 45.46 -14.06
C LYS A 169 9.83 44.64 -13.04
N TYR A 170 10.50 44.12 -12.01
CA TYR A 170 9.90 43.33 -10.93
C TYR A 170 9.63 44.15 -9.67
N GLU A 171 9.98 45.45 -9.63
CA GLU A 171 9.77 46.31 -8.47
C GLU A 171 8.30 46.37 -8.05
N LEU A 172 7.40 46.77 -8.96
CA LEU A 172 5.97 46.89 -8.66
C LEU A 172 5.34 45.56 -8.24
N PRO A 173 5.53 44.44 -8.97
CA PRO A 173 4.99 43.15 -8.57
C PRO A 173 5.49 42.67 -7.21
N ILE A 174 6.77 42.90 -6.89
CA ILE A 174 7.36 42.48 -5.61
C ILE A 174 6.84 43.37 -4.47
N MET A 175 6.74 44.68 -4.67
CA MET A 175 6.20 45.60 -3.66
C MET A 175 4.72 45.35 -3.34
N LEU A 176 3.95 44.82 -4.28
CA LEU A 176 2.54 44.45 -4.05
C LEU A 176 2.37 43.10 -3.34
N ALA A 177 3.38 42.22 -3.42
CA ALA A 177 3.33 40.86 -2.89
C ALA A 177 3.90 40.73 -1.46
N VAL A 178 4.67 41.73 -1.01
CA VAL A 178 5.19 41.87 0.35
C VAL A 178 4.22 42.67 1.20
#